data_AF-A0A6A9SKJ9-F1
#
_entry.id   AF-A0A6A9SKJ9-F1
#
_cell.length_a   1.000
_cell.length_b   1.000
_cell.length_c   1.000
_cell.angle_alpha   90.00
_cell.angle_beta   90.00
_cell.angle_gamma   90.00
#
_symmetry.space_group_name_H-M   'P 1'
#
loop_
_entity.id
_entity.type
_entity.pdbx_description
1 polymer ?
#
loop_
_entity_poly.entity_id
_entity_poly.type
_entity_poly.pdbx_seq_one_letter_code
_entity_poly.pdbx_strand_id
1 'polypeptide(L)'
;MVAADRRRTGVARTRCRRRPPGDAPPRVGDRLTFDADFETDRLEWLGAELWRIVLAGILAAGVGLVGVALASPFLIFGNVPTNEGVGFLPPRTDLWPFLVIYGNVLALFAGYLLYSGREAIRDASPVAVAAVSLSGLAAVAALLWVVDFAVLAVTGPLLLGAWWLLRTDRIGFEGLLLVAGVGLILSMEIVYAKVWPPTQIRWNTTLKVAVQGWTLAAAGMGGASALVLTDARQYLAERLSTESSDARAEGAARADGGDEVPSGRIPSMPTPTRSAVVAGTLVVAVILLSSPFAVLTFAGEVGSDAAADREATLDGLATHERWHAEEMEAIHWLDDRQGTPTIVEAPGRATYRWSSPASTLTGVPAVIGWDHQQGYRGVEAFERRAEEVDAVYDGPWSDAAATLQTYDVQYVYVGPNEREQYGENLRAFDERPELSVAFENEAVTIYEVDHSALSDAESG
;
A
#
# COMPACT_ATOMS: atom_id res chain seq x y z
N MET A 1 -0.70 85.01 0.28
CA MET A 1 -2.08 84.56 0.01
C MET A 1 -2.01 83.52 -1.10
N VAL A 2 -1.87 82.23 -0.74
CA VAL A 2 -1.80 81.11 -1.69
C VAL A 2 -2.70 80.01 -1.14
N ALA A 3 -3.61 79.55 -1.99
CA ALA A 3 -4.74 78.70 -1.66
C ALA A 3 -4.35 77.24 -1.39
N ALA A 4 -5.18 76.61 -0.57
CA ALA A 4 -5.07 75.28 -0.01
C ALA A 4 -5.40 74.16 -1.02
N ASP A 5 -4.70 73.03 -0.90
CA ASP A 5 -5.14 71.74 -1.44
C ASP A 5 -5.20 70.69 -0.32
N ARG A 6 -6.36 70.06 -0.16
CA ARG A 6 -6.66 69.08 0.90
C ARG A 6 -6.31 67.68 0.41
N ARG A 7 -5.23 67.09 0.91
CA ARG A 7 -4.97 65.64 0.75
C ARG A 7 -5.78 64.82 1.76
N ARG A 8 -6.66 63.96 1.24
CA ARG A 8 -7.30 62.85 1.95
C ARG A 8 -6.26 61.76 2.25
N THR A 9 -6.26 61.29 3.49
CA THR A 9 -5.54 60.12 3.99
C THR A 9 -6.14 58.83 3.39
N GLY A 10 -5.35 58.12 2.59
CA GLY A 10 -5.66 56.76 2.14
C GLY A 10 -4.93 55.74 3.02
N VAL A 11 -5.69 54.85 3.65
CA VAL A 11 -5.21 53.69 4.42
C VAL A 11 -4.50 52.72 3.46
N ALA A 12 -3.22 52.46 3.69
CA ALA A 12 -2.46 51.46 2.95
C ALA A 12 -2.94 50.05 3.32
N ARG A 13 -3.64 49.37 2.39
CA ARG A 13 -3.87 47.93 2.46
C ARG A 13 -2.59 47.22 2.07
N THR A 14 -2.06 46.40 2.98
CA THR A 14 -0.88 45.55 2.78
C THR A 14 -1.17 44.53 1.67
N ARG A 15 -0.49 44.65 0.53
CA ARG A 15 -0.50 43.63 -0.53
C ARG A 15 0.25 42.40 -0.04
N CYS A 16 -0.45 41.29 0.15
CA CYS A 16 0.15 40.00 0.40
C CYS A 16 0.69 39.46 -0.93
N ARG A 17 2.02 39.53 -1.15
CA ARG A 17 2.65 38.84 -2.29
C ARG A 17 2.64 37.34 -2.01
N ARG A 18 1.83 36.58 -2.76
CA ARG A 18 1.85 35.11 -2.79
C ARG A 18 3.22 34.63 -3.29
N ARG A 19 3.85 33.70 -2.57
CA ARG A 19 5.06 32.98 -3.04
C ARG A 19 4.59 31.88 -4.01
N PRO A 20 5.29 31.63 -5.13
CA PRO A 20 4.92 30.52 -6.00
C PRO A 20 5.20 29.19 -5.28
N PRO A 21 4.39 28.13 -5.52
CA PRO A 21 4.69 26.81 -5.00
C PRO A 21 5.97 26.27 -5.67
N GLY A 22 6.83 25.67 -4.86
CA GLY A 22 8.07 25.06 -5.31
C GLY A 22 7.86 23.94 -6.33
N ASP A 23 8.85 23.81 -7.20
CA ASP A 23 9.15 22.68 -8.08
C ASP A 23 8.38 22.51 -9.41
N ALA A 24 7.82 23.58 -9.97
CA ALA A 24 7.50 23.64 -11.40
C ALA A 24 8.50 24.53 -12.14
N PRO A 25 8.98 24.16 -13.35
CA PRO A 25 9.77 25.07 -14.17
C PRO A 25 8.99 26.39 -14.33
N PRO A 26 9.66 27.56 -14.21
CA PRO A 26 9.01 28.86 -13.98
C PRO A 26 7.92 29.23 -15.01
N ARG A 27 7.96 28.62 -16.21
CA ARG A 27 6.96 28.83 -17.26
C ARG A 27 5.59 28.14 -17.03
N VAL A 28 5.49 27.18 -16.11
CA VAL A 28 4.24 26.45 -15.80
C VAL A 28 3.54 27.02 -14.56
N GLY A 29 4.30 27.41 -13.53
CA GLY A 29 3.76 28.06 -12.33
C GLY A 29 3.07 29.39 -12.61
N ASP A 30 3.63 30.20 -13.53
CA ASP A 30 3.05 31.48 -13.94
C ASP A 30 1.74 31.34 -14.73
N ARG A 31 1.47 30.16 -15.32
CA ARG A 31 0.19 29.88 -16.00
C ARG A 31 -0.90 29.34 -15.06
N LEU A 32 -0.56 29.09 -13.80
CA LEU A 32 -1.47 28.55 -12.77
C LEU A 32 -1.81 29.57 -11.67
N THR A 33 -1.26 30.79 -11.76
CA THR A 33 -1.56 31.87 -10.83
C THR A 33 -2.57 32.83 -11.45
N PHE A 34 -3.75 32.92 -10.83
CA PHE A 34 -4.76 33.94 -11.11
C PHE A 34 -4.72 34.97 -9.97
N ASP A 35 -4.51 36.23 -10.34
CA ASP A 35 -4.72 37.41 -9.48
C ASP A 35 -6.21 37.75 -9.54
N ALA A 36 -6.89 37.81 -8.39
CA ALA A 36 -8.31 38.17 -8.34
C ALA A 36 -8.62 39.08 -7.14
N ASP A 37 -9.49 40.07 -7.38
CA ASP A 37 -9.96 41.10 -6.44
C ASP A 37 -11.37 40.77 -5.91
N PHE A 38 -11.59 41.05 -4.61
CA PHE A 38 -12.53 40.40 -3.67
C PHE A 38 -14.06 40.40 -3.92
N GLU A 39 -14.62 41.04 -4.95
CA GLU A 39 -16.08 41.00 -5.20
C GLU A 39 -16.48 40.37 -6.55
N THR A 40 -15.58 40.35 -7.53
CA THR A 40 -15.68 39.56 -8.78
C THR A 40 -15.15 38.12 -8.61
N ASP A 41 -14.60 37.87 -7.41
CA ASP A 41 -13.67 36.81 -7.03
C ASP A 41 -14.29 35.40 -6.91
N ARG A 42 -15.57 35.27 -6.55
CA ARG A 42 -16.14 33.93 -6.23
C ARG A 42 -16.35 33.06 -7.46
N LEU A 43 -16.83 33.64 -8.57
CA LEU A 43 -17.04 32.89 -9.81
C LEU A 43 -15.71 32.53 -10.48
N GLU A 44 -14.74 33.43 -10.43
CA GLU A 44 -13.38 33.18 -10.93
C GLU A 44 -12.66 32.13 -10.08
N TRP A 45 -12.79 32.20 -8.75
CA TRP A 45 -12.28 31.17 -7.84
C TRP A 45 -12.93 29.80 -8.07
N LEU A 46 -14.26 29.75 -8.21
CA LEU A 46 -14.97 28.51 -8.55
C LEU A 46 -14.54 27.97 -9.93
N GLY A 47 -14.33 28.85 -10.90
CA GLY A 47 -13.82 28.49 -12.23
C GLY A 47 -12.41 27.93 -12.17
N ALA A 48 -11.52 28.54 -11.39
CA ALA A 48 -10.16 28.05 -11.16
C ALA A 48 -10.16 26.70 -10.43
N GLU A 49 -11.06 26.52 -9.46
CA GLU A 49 -11.22 25.25 -8.75
C GLU A 49 -11.71 24.13 -9.66
N LEU A 50 -12.74 24.42 -10.46
CA LEU A 50 -13.26 23.50 -11.46
C LEU A 50 -12.17 23.15 -12.47
N TRP A 51 -11.40 24.13 -12.93
CA TRP A 51 -10.29 23.90 -13.87
C TRP A 51 -9.21 23.00 -13.28
N ARG A 52 -8.87 23.14 -12.00
CA ARG A 52 -7.92 22.25 -11.32
C ARG A 52 -8.43 20.81 -11.28
N ILE A 53 -9.72 20.61 -11.02
CA ILE A 53 -10.34 19.27 -11.04
C ILE A 53 -10.32 18.70 -12.46
N VAL A 54 -10.67 19.50 -13.47
CA VAL A 54 -10.62 19.08 -14.88
C VAL A 54 -9.20 18.70 -15.29
N LEU A 55 -8.19 19.52 -14.94
CA LEU A 55 -6.80 19.24 -15.23
C LEU A 55 -6.33 17.96 -14.54
N ALA A 56 -6.68 17.76 -13.26
CA ALA A 56 -6.38 16.54 -12.53
C ALA A 56 -7.05 15.32 -13.20
N GLY A 57 -8.29 15.45 -13.67
CA GLY A 57 -8.99 14.42 -14.42
C GLY A 57 -8.32 14.07 -15.75
N ILE A 58 -7.85 15.07 -16.51
CA ILE A 58 -7.10 14.86 -17.76
C ILE A 58 -5.77 14.14 -17.48
N LEU A 59 -5.04 14.57 -16.45
CA LEU A 59 -3.78 13.91 -16.07
C LEU A 59 -4.02 12.46 -15.62
N ALA A 60 -5.05 12.22 -14.80
CA ALA A 60 -5.43 10.88 -14.37
C ALA A 60 -5.83 9.99 -15.55
N ALA A 61 -6.59 10.52 -16.52
CA ALA A 61 -6.93 9.80 -17.75
C ALA A 61 -5.68 9.49 -18.59
N GLY A 62 -4.74 10.43 -18.69
CA GLY A 62 -3.45 10.22 -19.36
C GLY A 62 -2.64 9.10 -18.70
N VAL A 63 -2.52 9.10 -17.36
CA VAL A 63 -1.88 8.01 -16.61
C VAL A 63 -2.58 6.68 -16.85
N GLY A 64 -3.92 6.66 -16.86
CA GLY A 64 -4.70 5.47 -17.17
C GLY A 64 -4.43 4.92 -18.58
N LEU A 65 -4.36 5.80 -19.59
CA LEU A 65 -4.04 5.41 -20.97
C LEU A 65 -2.62 4.83 -21.09
N VAL A 66 -1.64 5.43 -20.41
CA VAL A 66 -0.27 4.89 -20.36
C VAL A 66 -0.28 3.52 -19.67
N GLY A 67 -1.02 3.36 -18.57
CA GLY A 67 -1.19 2.08 -17.90
C GLY A 67 -1.77 1.00 -18.81
N VAL A 68 -2.82 1.32 -19.57
CA VAL A 68 -3.40 0.41 -20.57
C VAL A 68 -2.41 0.07 -21.68
N ALA A 69 -1.66 1.06 -22.18
CA ALA A 69 -0.64 0.82 -23.20
C ALA A 69 0.46 -0.12 -22.70
N LEU A 70 0.94 0.07 -21.47
CA LEU A 70 1.94 -0.81 -20.83
C LEU A 70 1.38 -2.22 -20.58
N ALA A 71 0.11 -2.33 -20.20
CA ALA A 71 -0.55 -3.61 -19.99
C ALA A 71 -0.98 -4.30 -21.30
N SER A 72 -0.94 -3.60 -22.45
CA SER A 72 -1.50 -4.09 -23.71
C SER A 72 -0.97 -5.44 -24.20
N PRO A 73 0.32 -5.82 -24.03
CA PRO A 73 0.77 -7.15 -24.45
C PRO A 73 0.03 -8.26 -23.70
N PHE A 74 -0.26 -8.07 -22.42
CA PHE A 74 -1.04 -9.01 -21.62
C PHE A 74 -2.51 -8.99 -22.02
N LEU A 75 -3.08 -7.81 -22.30
CA LEU A 75 -4.49 -7.69 -22.69
C LEU A 75 -4.78 -8.25 -24.10
N ILE A 76 -3.81 -8.18 -25.02
CA ILE A 76 -3.97 -8.59 -26.42
C ILE A 76 -3.53 -10.04 -26.63
N PHE A 77 -2.40 -10.44 -26.05
CA PHE A 77 -1.80 -11.76 -26.29
C PHE A 77 -1.96 -12.71 -25.10
N GLY A 78 -2.26 -12.18 -23.91
CA GLY A 78 -2.53 -13.00 -22.74
C GLY A 78 -3.95 -13.55 -22.77
N ASN A 79 -4.11 -14.82 -22.41
CA ASN A 79 -5.41 -15.39 -22.02
C ASN A 79 -5.77 -14.85 -20.62
N VAL A 80 -5.99 -13.54 -20.52
CA VAL A 80 -6.38 -12.91 -19.26
C VAL A 80 -7.82 -13.34 -18.96
N PRO A 81 -8.10 -13.80 -17.74
CA PRO A 81 -9.46 -14.13 -17.33
C PRO A 81 -10.43 -13.01 -17.61
N THR A 82 -11.62 -13.39 -18.05
CA THR A 82 -12.76 -12.48 -18.06
C THR A 82 -13.04 -12.03 -16.63
N ASN A 83 -12.82 -10.76 -16.36
CA ASN A 83 -13.26 -10.09 -15.14
C ASN A 83 -14.63 -9.45 -15.39
N GLU A 84 -15.50 -9.40 -14.37
CA GLU A 84 -16.85 -8.84 -14.52
C GLU A 84 -16.85 -7.30 -14.45
N GLY A 85 -15.69 -6.68 -14.66
CA GLY A 85 -15.49 -5.25 -14.64
C GLY A 85 -15.48 -4.65 -13.24
N VAL A 86 -16.17 -3.52 -13.09
CA VAL A 86 -16.17 -2.69 -11.88
C VAL A 86 -17.51 -2.79 -11.16
N GLY A 87 -17.46 -3.04 -9.86
CA GLY A 87 -18.59 -2.96 -8.96
C GLY A 87 -18.58 -1.68 -8.13
N PHE A 88 -19.77 -1.30 -7.63
CA PHE A 88 -19.97 -0.10 -6.82
C PHE A 88 -20.63 -0.46 -5.49
N LEU A 89 -20.32 0.31 -4.46
CA LEU A 89 -20.89 0.21 -3.10
C LEU A 89 -20.86 -1.25 -2.58
N PRO A 90 -19.65 -1.83 -2.41
CA PRO A 90 -19.50 -3.16 -1.83
C PRO A 90 -20.07 -3.21 -0.40
N PRO A 91 -20.22 -4.41 0.19
CA PRO A 91 -20.57 -4.56 1.60
C PRO A 91 -19.71 -3.65 2.48
N ARG A 92 -20.34 -2.95 3.43
CA ARG A 92 -19.70 -1.91 4.23
C ARG A 92 -18.69 -2.49 5.21
N THR A 93 -17.60 -1.77 5.45
CA THR A 93 -16.66 -2.11 6.51
C THR A 93 -17.21 -1.67 7.86
N ASP A 94 -17.19 -2.59 8.82
CA ASP A 94 -17.49 -2.28 10.21
C ASP A 94 -16.51 -1.25 10.77
N LEU A 95 -17.04 -0.29 11.54
CA LEU A 95 -16.24 0.81 12.07
C LEU A 95 -15.10 0.34 12.97
N TRP A 96 -15.35 -0.67 13.83
CA TRP A 96 -14.35 -1.11 14.81
C TRP A 96 -13.13 -1.76 14.16
N PRO A 97 -13.26 -2.78 13.29
CA PRO A 97 -12.13 -3.30 12.52
C PRO A 97 -11.38 -2.21 11.74
N PHE A 98 -12.12 -1.27 11.14
CA PHE A 98 -11.50 -0.16 10.43
C PHE A 98 -10.62 0.72 11.34
N LEU A 99 -11.12 1.06 12.54
CA LEU A 99 -10.35 1.85 13.51
C LEU A 99 -9.20 1.06 14.15
N VAL A 100 -9.30 -0.26 14.26
CA VAL A 100 -8.17 -1.09 14.70
C VAL A 100 -7.02 -1.01 13.68
N ILE A 101 -7.33 -1.05 12.38
CA ILE A 101 -6.32 -1.04 11.31
C ILE A 101 -5.77 0.37 11.07
N TYR A 102 -6.64 1.38 10.99
CA TYR A 102 -6.27 2.72 10.54
C TYR A 102 -6.34 3.80 11.64
N GLY A 103 -6.83 3.47 12.84
CA GLY A 103 -7.10 4.46 13.90
C GLY A 103 -5.90 5.29 14.29
N ASN A 104 -4.71 4.69 14.37
CA ASN A 104 -3.47 5.44 14.67
C ASN A 104 -3.15 6.47 13.59
N VAL A 105 -3.26 6.10 12.31
CA VAL A 105 -3.06 7.01 11.17
C VAL A 105 -4.10 8.13 11.21
N LEU A 106 -5.37 7.80 11.44
CA LEU A 106 -6.47 8.76 11.48
C LEU A 106 -6.37 9.72 12.67
N ALA A 107 -5.94 9.22 13.84
CA ALA A 107 -5.72 10.05 15.02
C ALA A 107 -4.60 11.05 14.80
N LEU A 108 -3.46 10.60 14.24
CA LEU A 108 -2.36 11.51 13.92
C LEU A 108 -2.76 12.50 12.82
N PHE A 109 -3.52 12.06 11.82
CA PHE A 109 -4.04 12.95 10.77
C PHE A 109 -4.95 14.03 11.37
N ALA A 110 -5.92 13.65 12.20
CA ALA A 110 -6.79 14.59 12.89
C ALA A 110 -6.01 15.57 13.78
N GLY A 111 -5.03 15.07 14.56
CA GLY A 111 -4.16 15.89 15.40
C GLY A 111 -3.34 16.89 14.58
N TYR A 112 -2.81 16.46 13.43
CA TYR A 112 -2.07 17.32 12.51
C TYR A 112 -2.96 18.40 11.86
N LEU A 113 -4.21 18.08 11.50
CA LEU A 113 -5.16 19.06 10.99
C LEU A 113 -5.54 20.10 12.04
N LEU A 114 -5.79 19.68 13.29
CA LEU A 114 -6.07 20.59 14.40
C LEU A 114 -4.85 21.49 14.70
N TYR A 115 -3.65 20.90 14.69
CA TYR A 115 -2.40 21.62 14.87
C TYR A 115 -2.20 22.70 13.80
N SER A 116 -2.36 22.33 12.53
CA SER A 116 -2.10 23.22 11.39
C SER A 116 -3.24 24.22 11.13
N GLY A 117 -4.47 23.89 11.53
CA GLY A 117 -5.64 24.76 11.42
C GLY A 117 -5.85 25.71 12.60
N ARG A 118 -5.02 25.63 13.65
CA ARG A 118 -5.25 26.33 14.94
C ARG A 118 -5.46 27.83 14.81
N GLU A 119 -4.69 28.51 13.97
CA GLU A 119 -4.74 29.97 13.82
C GLU A 119 -6.06 30.38 13.16
N ALA A 120 -6.46 29.61 12.14
CA ALA A 120 -7.73 29.80 11.47
C ALA A 120 -8.94 29.62 12.40
N ILE A 121 -8.87 28.61 13.28
CA ILE A 121 -9.91 28.33 14.27
C ILE A 121 -9.95 29.46 15.30
N ARG A 122 -8.78 29.96 15.72
CA ARG A 122 -8.67 31.07 16.69
C ARG A 122 -9.21 32.39 16.14
N ASP A 123 -8.99 32.65 14.85
CA ASP A 123 -9.40 33.88 14.19
C ASP A 123 -10.88 33.84 13.75
N ALA A 124 -11.48 32.65 13.69
CA ALA A 124 -12.88 32.47 13.35
C ALA A 124 -13.81 32.94 14.48
N SER A 125 -14.99 33.45 14.12
CA SER A 125 -15.99 33.81 15.12
C SER A 125 -16.52 32.56 15.85
N PRO A 126 -16.82 32.63 17.16
CA PRO A 126 -17.35 31.48 17.90
C PRO A 126 -18.62 30.89 17.28
N VAL A 127 -19.46 31.74 16.67
CA VAL A 127 -20.68 31.32 15.96
C VAL A 127 -20.35 30.51 14.72
N ALA A 128 -19.35 30.92 13.92
CA ALA A 128 -18.93 30.18 12.74
C ALA A 128 -18.34 28.82 13.12
N VAL A 129 -17.50 28.76 14.16
CA VAL A 129 -16.93 27.51 14.68
C VAL A 129 -18.03 26.57 15.18
N ALA A 130 -19.01 27.09 15.93
CA ALA A 130 -20.14 26.30 16.41
C ALA A 130 -21.01 25.79 15.25
N ALA A 131 -21.34 26.64 14.27
CA ALA A 131 -22.13 26.26 13.11
C ALA A 131 -21.46 25.15 12.29
N VAL A 132 -20.17 25.30 11.97
CA VAL A 132 -19.41 24.28 11.22
C VAL A 132 -19.31 22.98 12.00
N SER A 133 -19.00 23.05 13.31
CA SER A 133 -18.92 21.86 14.16
C SER A 133 -20.26 21.11 14.25
N LEU A 134 -21.37 21.83 14.43
CA LEU A 134 -22.71 21.23 14.51
C LEU A 134 -23.15 20.64 13.17
N SER A 135 -22.91 21.34 12.06
CA SER A 135 -23.19 20.80 10.73
C SER A 135 -22.35 19.57 10.42
N GLY A 136 -21.07 19.58 10.79
CA GLY A 136 -20.19 18.43 10.67
C GLY A 136 -20.68 17.24 11.50
N LEU A 137 -21.02 17.46 12.77
CA LEU A 137 -21.54 16.43 13.65
C LEU A 137 -22.86 15.84 13.12
N ALA A 138 -23.76 16.70 12.62
CA ALA A 138 -25.02 16.26 12.01
C ALA A 138 -24.78 15.42 10.75
N ALA A 139 -23.81 15.80 9.90
CA ALA A 139 -23.44 15.03 8.72
C ALA A 139 -22.84 13.67 9.09
N VAL A 140 -21.94 13.63 10.08
CA VAL A 140 -21.37 12.38 10.62
C VAL A 140 -22.47 11.48 11.19
N ALA A 141 -23.40 12.04 11.97
CA ALA A 141 -24.53 11.30 12.50
C ALA A 141 -25.44 10.77 11.37
N ALA A 142 -25.74 11.56 10.35
CA ALA A 142 -26.51 11.10 9.21
C ALA A 142 -25.79 9.95 8.47
N LEU A 143 -24.47 10.05 8.27
CA LEU A 143 -23.69 8.99 7.63
C LEU A 143 -23.69 7.70 8.46
N LEU A 144 -23.61 7.78 9.78
CA LEU A 144 -23.61 6.60 10.66
C LEU A 144 -24.99 5.96 10.78
N TRP A 145 -26.05 6.76 10.95
CA TRP A 145 -27.36 6.26 11.36
C TRP A 145 -28.38 6.17 10.21
N VAL A 146 -28.17 6.90 9.11
CA VAL A 146 -29.11 6.94 7.97
C VAL A 146 -28.52 6.24 6.76
N VAL A 147 -27.24 6.48 6.46
CA VAL A 147 -26.57 5.95 5.26
C VAL A 147 -25.80 4.66 5.53
N ASP A 148 -25.53 4.36 6.81
CA ASP A 148 -24.69 3.24 7.24
C ASP A 148 -23.30 3.23 6.55
N PHE A 149 -22.64 4.39 6.56
CA PHE A 149 -21.36 4.61 5.90
C PHE A 149 -20.31 5.13 6.88
N ALA A 150 -19.98 4.28 7.86
CA ALA A 150 -19.10 4.64 8.97
C ALA A 150 -17.70 5.07 8.55
N VAL A 151 -17.10 4.40 7.56
CA VAL A 151 -15.76 4.77 7.05
C VAL A 151 -15.77 6.20 6.47
N LEU A 152 -16.78 6.56 5.68
CA LEU A 152 -16.93 7.93 5.16
C LEU A 152 -17.20 8.93 6.29
N ALA A 153 -17.96 8.54 7.31
CA ALA A 153 -18.25 9.40 8.46
C ALA A 153 -16.96 9.80 9.22
N VAL A 154 -15.98 8.91 9.31
CA VAL A 154 -14.70 9.18 9.98
C VAL A 154 -13.70 9.86 9.04
N THR A 155 -13.54 9.36 7.81
CA THR A 155 -12.52 9.86 6.87
C THR A 155 -12.92 11.14 6.15
N GLY A 156 -14.21 11.32 5.86
CA GLY A 156 -14.74 12.46 5.12
C GLY A 156 -14.39 13.81 5.76
N PRO A 157 -14.67 14.04 7.06
CA PRO A 157 -14.30 15.28 7.74
C PRO A 157 -12.79 15.58 7.69
N LEU A 158 -11.94 14.54 7.82
CA LEU A 158 -10.48 14.68 7.74
C LEU A 158 -10.04 15.08 6.34
N LEU A 159 -10.56 14.41 5.31
CA LEU A 159 -10.25 14.71 3.91
C LEU A 159 -10.69 16.13 3.53
N LEU A 160 -11.87 16.55 3.97
CA LEU A 160 -12.37 17.91 3.74
C LEU A 160 -11.53 18.97 4.45
N GLY A 161 -11.17 18.72 5.71
CA GLY A 161 -10.29 19.60 6.49
C GLY A 161 -8.90 19.73 5.87
N ALA A 162 -8.31 18.60 5.45
CA ALA A 162 -7.02 18.57 4.77
C ALA A 162 -7.07 19.29 3.42
N TRP A 163 -8.11 19.06 2.62
CA TRP A 163 -8.28 19.76 1.34
C TRP A 163 -8.36 21.27 1.55
N TRP A 164 -9.13 21.72 2.55
CA TRP A 164 -9.22 23.14 2.89
C TRP A 164 -7.88 23.72 3.36
N LEU A 165 -7.12 23.00 4.19
CA LEU A 165 -5.80 23.44 4.62
C LEU A 165 -4.78 23.49 3.47
N LEU A 166 -4.82 22.54 2.53
CA LEU A 166 -4.04 22.59 1.29
C LEU A 166 -4.42 23.82 0.45
N ARG A 167 -5.72 24.15 0.38
CA ARG A 167 -6.19 25.32 -0.39
C ARG A 167 -5.91 26.65 0.28
N THR A 168 -5.58 26.63 1.57
CA THR A 168 -5.18 27.81 2.33
C THR A 168 -3.67 27.85 2.59
N ASP A 169 -2.89 27.02 1.89
CA ASP A 169 -1.43 26.91 1.98
C ASP A 169 -0.92 26.72 3.43
N ARG A 170 -1.71 26.03 4.27
CA ARG A 170 -1.38 25.77 5.68
C ARG A 170 -0.70 24.42 5.92
N ILE A 171 -0.85 23.50 4.98
CA ILE A 171 -0.15 22.20 4.98
C ILE A 171 0.44 21.98 3.58
N GLY A 172 1.56 21.27 3.53
CA GLY A 172 2.34 21.03 2.33
C GLY A 172 2.07 19.67 1.68
N PHE A 173 3.11 19.12 1.06
CA PHE A 173 3.05 17.86 0.32
C PHE A 173 2.67 16.67 1.23
N GLU A 174 3.06 16.70 2.50
CA GLU A 174 2.63 15.75 3.53
C GLU A 174 1.10 15.68 3.64
N GLY A 175 0.42 16.83 3.57
CA GLY A 175 -1.04 16.90 3.56
C GLY A 175 -1.64 16.28 2.30
N LEU A 176 -0.99 16.48 1.14
CA LEU A 176 -1.41 15.87 -0.12
C LEU A 176 -1.29 14.34 -0.08
N LEU A 177 -0.19 13.81 0.48
CA LEU A 177 0.01 12.38 0.66
C LEU A 177 -1.05 11.77 1.58
N LEU A 178 -1.44 12.48 2.65
CA LEU A 178 -2.51 12.04 3.55
C LEU A 178 -3.88 12.02 2.86
N VAL A 179 -4.19 13.06 2.07
CA VAL A 179 -5.41 13.09 1.26
C VAL A 179 -5.43 11.95 0.25
N ALA A 180 -4.33 11.69 -0.44
CA ALA A 180 -4.23 10.61 -1.41
C ALA A 180 -4.34 9.23 -0.72
N GLY A 181 -3.60 9.00 0.36
CA GLY A 181 -3.59 7.73 1.08
C GLY A 181 -4.93 7.38 1.71
N VAL A 182 -5.49 8.29 2.52
CA VAL A 182 -6.80 8.09 3.16
C VAL A 182 -7.93 8.12 2.14
N GLY A 183 -7.79 8.90 1.05
CA GLY A 183 -8.73 8.89 -0.06
C GLY A 183 -8.78 7.55 -0.79
N LEU A 184 -7.62 6.92 -1.03
CA LEU A 184 -7.55 5.57 -1.60
C LEU A 184 -8.17 4.54 -0.66
N ILE A 185 -7.91 4.64 0.65
CA ILE A 185 -8.55 3.77 1.64
C ILE A 185 -10.08 3.92 1.58
N LEU A 186 -10.59 5.15 1.55
CA LEU A 186 -12.02 5.41 1.40
C LEU A 186 -12.57 4.91 0.05
N SER A 187 -11.80 4.97 -1.04
CA SER A 187 -12.26 4.58 -2.37
C SER A 187 -12.73 3.12 -2.45
N MET A 188 -12.16 2.25 -1.61
CA MET A 188 -12.51 0.82 -1.52
C MET A 188 -13.92 0.58 -0.96
N GLU A 189 -14.53 1.60 -0.35
CA GLU A 189 -15.94 1.59 0.09
C GLU A 189 -16.92 1.99 -1.03
N ILE A 190 -16.39 2.47 -2.14
CA ILE A 190 -17.20 3.04 -3.23
C ILE A 190 -17.07 2.19 -4.48
N VAL A 191 -15.86 1.75 -4.81
CA VAL A 191 -15.55 1.07 -6.07
C VAL A 191 -14.69 -0.16 -5.79
N TYR A 192 -14.96 -1.25 -6.49
CA TYR A 192 -14.12 -2.45 -6.44
C TYR A 192 -14.05 -3.16 -7.80
N ALA A 193 -12.96 -3.90 -8.02
CA ALA A 193 -12.82 -4.79 -9.17
C ALA A 193 -13.56 -6.11 -8.88
N LYS A 194 -14.44 -6.52 -9.78
CA LYS A 194 -15.11 -7.83 -9.73
C LYS A 194 -14.20 -8.89 -10.33
N VAL A 195 -13.35 -9.45 -9.49
CA VAL A 195 -12.31 -10.42 -9.86
C VAL A 195 -12.40 -11.64 -8.94
N TRP A 196 -11.88 -12.76 -9.42
CA TRP A 196 -11.81 -14.01 -8.67
C TRP A 196 -11.04 -13.83 -7.34
N PRO A 197 -11.45 -14.48 -6.23
CA PRO A 197 -12.60 -15.38 -6.10
C PRO A 197 -13.92 -14.61 -5.90
N PRO A 198 -15.03 -15.05 -6.53
CA PRO A 198 -16.31 -14.35 -6.50
C PRO A 198 -16.96 -14.31 -5.10
N THR A 199 -16.58 -15.24 -4.22
CA THR A 199 -17.06 -15.32 -2.84
C THR A 199 -16.45 -14.24 -1.93
N GLN A 200 -15.32 -13.66 -2.32
CA GLN A 200 -14.64 -12.63 -1.52
C GLN A 200 -14.77 -11.27 -2.20
N ILE A 201 -15.97 -10.68 -2.03
CA ILE A 201 -16.30 -9.37 -2.60
C ILE A 201 -15.22 -8.36 -2.21
N ARG A 202 -14.72 -7.63 -3.21
CA ARG A 202 -13.67 -6.60 -3.13
C ARG A 202 -12.33 -7.01 -2.51
N TRP A 203 -12.08 -8.26 -2.13
CA TRP A 203 -10.84 -8.70 -1.46
C TRP A 203 -9.57 -8.21 -2.17
N ASN A 204 -9.48 -8.46 -3.48
CA ASN A 204 -8.38 -8.01 -4.33
C ASN A 204 -8.25 -6.48 -4.37
N THR A 205 -9.37 -5.77 -4.36
CA THR A 205 -9.36 -4.29 -4.31
C THR A 205 -8.83 -3.84 -2.96
N THR A 206 -9.33 -4.43 -1.87
CA THR A 206 -8.87 -4.14 -0.52
C THR A 206 -7.36 -4.34 -0.41
N LEU A 207 -6.82 -5.51 -0.78
CA LEU A 207 -5.38 -5.76 -0.68
C LEU A 207 -4.57 -4.81 -1.57
N LYS A 208 -4.93 -4.67 -2.86
CA LYS A 208 -4.11 -3.92 -3.82
C LYS A 208 -4.20 -2.41 -3.62
N VAL A 209 -5.36 -1.89 -3.26
CA VAL A 209 -5.58 -0.45 -3.04
C VAL A 209 -5.17 -0.05 -1.63
N ALA A 210 -5.45 -0.87 -0.61
CA ALA A 210 -5.07 -0.53 0.77
C ALA A 210 -3.56 -0.43 0.92
N VAL A 211 -2.76 -1.29 0.27
CA VAL A 211 -1.29 -1.17 0.32
C VAL A 211 -0.84 0.19 -0.20
N GLN A 212 -1.36 0.64 -1.35
CA GLN A 212 -1.03 1.96 -1.90
C GLN A 212 -1.49 3.09 -0.97
N GLY A 213 -2.73 3.00 -0.47
CA GLY A 213 -3.30 3.97 0.45
C GLY A 213 -2.49 4.07 1.75
N TRP A 214 -2.08 2.93 2.29
CA TRP A 214 -1.28 2.83 3.50
C TRP A 214 0.13 3.38 3.30
N THR A 215 0.80 3.05 2.19
CA THR A 215 2.13 3.60 1.87
C THR A 215 2.10 5.12 1.77
N LEU A 216 1.12 5.70 1.07
CA LEU A 216 0.99 7.15 0.95
C LEU A 216 0.63 7.81 2.28
N ALA A 217 -0.34 7.25 3.01
CA ALA A 217 -0.74 7.78 4.31
C ALA A 217 0.41 7.69 5.33
N ALA A 218 1.18 6.61 5.35
CA ALA A 218 2.33 6.43 6.23
C ALA A 218 3.45 7.43 5.90
N ALA A 219 3.78 7.62 4.61
CA ALA A 219 4.76 8.61 4.19
C ALA A 219 4.33 10.05 4.56
N GLY A 220 3.07 10.39 4.29
CA GLY A 220 2.49 11.67 4.71
C GLY A 220 2.51 11.84 6.23
N MET A 221 2.18 10.80 6.98
CA MET A 221 2.20 10.84 8.44
C MET A 221 3.61 10.97 9.00
N GLY A 222 4.60 10.32 8.39
CA GLY A 222 6.01 10.46 8.77
C GLY A 222 6.48 11.90 8.62
N GLY A 223 6.18 12.54 7.48
CA GLY A 223 6.48 13.95 7.24
C GLY A 223 5.77 14.88 8.23
N ALA A 224 4.46 14.73 8.40
CA ALA A 224 3.66 15.53 9.33
C ALA A 224 4.15 15.39 10.79
N SER A 225 4.50 14.16 11.20
CA SER A 225 5.04 13.89 12.53
C SER A 225 6.38 14.57 12.75
N ALA A 226 7.27 14.53 11.75
CA ALA A 226 8.58 15.20 11.83
C ALA A 226 8.45 16.72 11.99
N LEU A 227 7.52 17.35 11.25
CA LEU A 227 7.22 18.77 11.37
C LEU A 227 6.71 19.13 12.78
N VAL A 228 5.70 18.40 13.25
CA VAL A 228 5.11 18.61 14.59
C VAL A 228 6.15 18.43 15.70
N LEU A 229 6.97 17.38 15.64
CA LEU A 229 8.01 17.12 16.64
C LEU A 229 9.13 18.18 16.61
N THR A 230 9.45 18.70 15.42
CA THR A 230 10.43 19.80 15.28
C THR A 230 9.93 21.05 15.97
N ASP A 231 8.68 21.45 15.73
CA ASP A 231 8.06 22.62 16.36
C ASP A 231 7.91 22.43 17.87
N ALA A 232 7.52 21.23 18.32
CA ALA A 232 7.43 20.89 19.74
C ALA A 232 8.80 21.02 20.44
N ARG A 233 9.85 20.50 19.81
CA ARG A 233 11.23 20.61 20.31
C ARG A 233 11.68 22.07 20.40
N GLN A 234 11.40 22.88 19.38
CA GLN A 234 11.76 24.30 19.39
C GLN A 234 11.05 25.04 20.53
N TYR A 235 9.74 24.83 20.71
CA TYR A 235 8.99 25.43 21.82
C TYR A 235 9.57 25.08 23.19
N LEU A 236 9.92 23.81 23.40
CA LEU A 236 10.52 23.35 24.67
C LEU A 236 11.92 23.94 24.88
N ALA A 237 12.74 24.00 23.83
CA ALA A 237 14.08 24.59 23.90
C ALA A 237 14.04 26.08 24.26
N GLU A 238 13.14 26.84 23.63
CA GLU A 238 12.92 28.25 23.95
C GLU A 238 12.52 28.43 25.41
N ARG A 239 11.53 27.66 25.89
CA ARG A 239 11.08 27.66 27.30
C ARG A 239 12.22 27.42 28.29
N LEU A 240 13.04 26.39 28.04
CA LEU A 240 14.17 26.04 28.91
C LEU A 240 15.26 27.11 28.88
N SER A 241 15.48 27.75 27.72
CA SER A 241 16.45 28.83 27.59
C SER A 241 16.02 30.10 28.33
N THR A 242 14.73 30.45 28.27
CA THR A 242 14.16 31.58 29.01
C THR A 242 14.19 31.35 30.52
N GLU A 243 13.83 30.13 30.97
CA GLU A 243 13.94 29.77 32.40
C GLU A 243 15.40 29.81 32.88
N SER A 244 16.36 29.41 32.03
CA SER A 244 17.79 29.48 32.34
C SER A 244 18.35 30.91 32.34
N SER A 245 17.82 31.80 31.47
CA SER A 245 18.19 33.22 31.47
C SER A 245 17.58 33.96 32.65
N ASP A 246 16.32 33.68 33.00
CA ASP A 246 15.64 34.28 34.15
C ASP A 246 16.30 33.84 35.46
N ALA A 247 16.69 32.57 35.59
CA ALA A 247 17.45 32.08 36.74
C ALA A 247 18.86 32.70 36.85
N ARG A 248 19.53 33.01 35.72
CA ARG A 248 20.81 33.74 35.71
C ARG A 248 20.63 35.23 35.99
N ALA A 249 19.55 35.85 35.50
CA ALA A 249 19.23 37.24 35.74
C ALA A 249 18.83 37.49 37.21
N GLU A 250 18.09 36.57 37.84
CA GLU A 250 17.83 36.63 39.30
C GLU A 250 19.09 36.38 40.14
N GLY A 251 20.06 35.60 39.63
CA GLY A 251 21.37 35.44 40.24
C GLY A 251 22.26 36.69 40.11
N ALA A 252 22.22 37.37 38.97
CA ALA A 252 22.99 38.59 38.69
C ALA A 252 22.37 39.86 39.32
N ALA A 253 21.03 39.93 39.42
CA ALA A 253 20.31 41.02 40.09
C ALA A 253 20.52 41.04 41.62
N ARG A 254 21.07 39.97 42.20
CA ARG A 254 21.58 39.96 43.58
C ARG A 254 23.03 40.44 43.72
N ALA A 255 23.73 40.69 42.61
CA ALA A 255 25.17 40.97 42.62
C ALA A 255 25.57 42.33 42.03
N ASP A 256 24.76 43.00 41.20
CA ASP A 256 25.14 44.35 40.75
C ASP A 256 23.96 45.18 40.25
N GLY A 257 23.97 46.47 40.61
CA GLY A 257 23.06 47.48 40.09
C GLY A 257 23.77 48.28 39.01
N GLY A 258 23.42 48.09 37.74
CA GLY A 258 23.95 48.92 36.66
C GLY A 258 23.56 48.49 35.25
N ASP A 259 22.96 49.45 34.54
CA ASP A 259 22.88 49.68 33.09
C ASP A 259 22.04 48.75 32.18
N GLU A 260 21.00 49.36 31.60
CA GLU A 260 20.19 48.86 30.48
C GLU A 260 21.03 48.77 29.19
N VAL A 261 21.13 47.56 28.63
CA VAL A 261 21.64 47.34 27.27
C VAL A 261 20.45 47.19 26.31
N PRO A 262 20.40 47.93 25.18
CA PRO A 262 19.29 47.84 24.24
C PRO A 262 19.35 46.53 23.45
N SER A 263 18.32 45.69 23.58
CA SER A 263 18.21 44.45 22.81
C SER A 263 17.75 44.75 21.38
N GLY A 264 18.62 44.43 20.42
CA GLY A 264 18.29 44.45 19.00
C GLY A 264 17.16 43.45 18.71
N ARG A 265 16.05 43.94 18.16
CA ARG A 265 14.97 43.13 17.60
C ARG A 265 15.51 42.26 16.48
N ILE A 266 15.82 41.00 16.79
CA ILE A 266 15.95 39.94 15.78
C ILE A 266 14.53 39.65 15.27
N PRO A 267 14.30 39.54 13.95
CA PRO A 267 12.99 39.22 13.40
C PRO A 267 12.43 37.93 13.99
N SER A 268 11.19 37.98 14.49
CA SER A 268 10.50 36.84 15.08
C SER A 268 10.29 35.74 14.03
N MET A 269 10.96 34.60 14.23
CA MET A 269 10.48 33.33 13.71
C MET A 269 9.06 33.08 14.25
N PRO A 270 8.16 32.40 13.51
CA PRO A 270 6.82 32.09 14.01
C PRO A 270 6.96 31.34 15.32
N THR A 271 6.38 31.88 16.41
CA THR A 271 6.57 31.34 17.74
C THR A 271 5.95 29.96 17.81
N PRO A 272 6.74 28.89 18.03
CA PRO A 272 6.18 27.57 18.24
C PRO A 272 5.26 27.65 19.48
N THR A 273 4.14 26.92 19.46
CA THR A 273 3.06 27.12 20.45
C THR A 273 2.88 25.90 21.34
N ARG A 274 2.20 26.05 22.48
CA ARG A 274 1.78 24.92 23.33
C ARG A 274 1.06 23.81 22.57
N SER A 275 0.36 24.14 21.48
CA SER A 275 -0.31 23.15 20.64
C SER A 275 0.65 22.20 19.93
N ALA A 276 1.89 22.62 19.65
CA ALA A 276 2.94 21.77 19.09
C ALA A 276 3.32 20.66 20.07
N VAL A 277 3.43 20.98 21.36
CA VAL A 277 3.71 19.97 22.40
C VAL A 277 2.56 18.98 22.52
N VAL A 278 1.30 19.44 22.49
CA VAL A 278 0.14 18.52 22.55
C VAL A 278 0.12 17.57 21.35
N ALA A 279 0.30 18.10 20.14
CA ALA A 279 0.36 17.29 18.92
C ALA A 279 1.59 16.36 18.92
N GLY A 280 2.74 16.83 19.39
CA GLY A 280 3.96 16.04 19.55
C GLY A 280 3.80 14.90 20.56
N THR A 281 3.11 15.14 21.68
CA THR A 281 2.77 14.08 22.65
C THR A 281 1.88 13.02 22.01
N LEU A 282 0.91 13.40 21.19
CA LEU A 282 0.09 12.44 20.44
C LEU A 282 0.95 11.59 19.50
N VAL A 283 1.88 12.21 18.77
CA VAL A 283 2.84 11.49 17.90
C VAL A 283 3.64 10.47 18.70
N VAL A 284 4.24 10.88 19.81
CA VAL A 284 5.02 9.99 20.69
C VAL A 284 4.15 8.87 21.25
N ALA A 285 2.94 9.17 21.70
CA ALA A 285 2.01 8.18 22.24
C ALA A 285 1.65 7.11 21.20
N VAL A 286 1.37 7.50 19.95
CA VAL A 286 1.05 6.55 18.88
C VAL A 286 2.25 5.68 18.51
N ILE A 287 3.46 6.24 18.47
CA ILE A 287 4.70 5.47 18.24
C ILE A 287 4.89 4.44 19.35
N LEU A 288 4.77 4.85 20.62
CA LEU A 288 4.92 3.95 21.78
C LEU A 288 3.80 2.89 21.84
N LEU A 289 2.58 3.24 21.44
CA LEU A 289 1.47 2.28 21.36
C LEU A 289 1.68 1.25 20.24
N SER A 290 2.36 1.64 19.16
CA SER A 290 2.59 0.78 18.00
C SER A 290 3.88 -0.06 18.12
N SER A 291 4.85 0.37 18.94
CA SER A 291 6.15 -0.33 19.06
C SER A 291 6.09 -1.77 19.57
N PRO A 292 5.16 -2.18 20.46
CA PRO A 292 5.06 -3.58 20.89
C PRO A 292 4.80 -4.52 19.72
N PHE A 293 4.02 -4.09 18.71
CA PHE A 293 3.76 -4.92 17.54
C PHE A 293 5.05 -5.31 16.83
N ALA A 294 5.93 -4.34 16.52
CA ALA A 294 7.20 -4.62 15.85
C ALA A 294 8.10 -5.57 16.66
N VAL A 295 8.16 -5.40 17.98
CA VAL A 295 8.95 -6.27 18.88
C VAL A 295 8.36 -7.69 18.91
N LEU A 296 7.04 -7.82 19.04
CA LEU A 296 6.37 -9.11 19.10
C LEU A 296 6.46 -9.86 17.77
N THR A 297 6.29 -9.16 16.64
CA THR A 297 6.45 -9.75 15.31
C THR A 297 7.89 -10.22 15.10
N PHE A 298 8.88 -9.41 15.45
CA PHE A 298 10.28 -9.85 15.35
C PHE A 298 10.56 -11.07 16.24
N ALA A 299 10.10 -11.06 17.49
CA ALA A 299 10.29 -12.18 18.40
C ALA A 299 9.57 -13.45 17.93
N GLY A 300 8.37 -13.33 17.36
CA GLY A 300 7.57 -14.45 16.87
C GLY A 300 8.09 -15.06 15.57
N GLU A 301 8.48 -14.21 14.61
CA GLU A 301 8.85 -14.66 13.25
C GLU A 301 10.34 -14.93 13.09
N VAL A 302 11.20 -14.21 13.82
CA VAL A 302 12.67 -14.25 13.64
C VAL A 302 13.39 -14.70 14.92
N GLY A 303 12.70 -14.69 16.07
CA GLY A 303 13.34 -14.87 17.37
C GLY A 303 14.09 -16.20 17.54
N SER A 304 13.55 -17.31 17.03
CA SER A 304 14.23 -18.62 17.08
C SER A 304 15.52 -18.64 16.27
N ASP A 305 15.51 -17.97 15.12
CA ASP A 305 16.60 -17.99 14.15
C ASP A 305 17.72 -17.06 14.61
N ALA A 306 17.34 -15.89 15.13
CA ALA A 306 18.25 -14.97 15.79
C ALA A 306 18.89 -15.59 17.05
N ALA A 307 18.13 -16.34 17.85
CA ALA A 307 18.66 -17.01 19.06
C ALA A 307 19.60 -18.17 18.74
N ALA A 308 19.46 -18.78 17.56
CA ALA A 308 20.31 -19.87 17.09
C ALA A 308 21.56 -19.40 16.34
N ASP A 309 21.90 -18.10 16.39
CA ASP A 309 23.01 -17.47 15.65
C ASP A 309 23.02 -17.85 14.15
N ARG A 310 21.83 -18.00 13.56
CA ARG A 310 21.71 -18.35 12.14
C ARG A 310 22.14 -17.17 11.29
N GLU A 311 22.97 -17.43 10.28
CA GLU A 311 23.37 -16.41 9.31
C GLU A 311 22.13 -15.92 8.55
N ALA A 312 21.88 -14.62 8.63
CA ALA A 312 20.82 -13.98 7.88
C ALA A 312 21.23 -13.88 6.41
N THR A 313 20.38 -14.34 5.50
CA THR A 313 20.62 -14.29 4.05
C THR A 313 19.43 -13.68 3.32
N LEU A 314 19.72 -13.00 2.20
CA LEU A 314 18.70 -12.57 1.23
C LEU A 314 18.46 -13.61 0.14
N ASP A 315 19.15 -14.74 0.22
CA ASP A 315 18.92 -15.88 -0.65
C ASP A 315 17.60 -16.57 -0.28
N GLY A 316 16.61 -16.46 -1.17
CA GLY A 316 15.29 -17.06 -1.00
C GLY A 316 15.31 -18.59 -1.04
N LEU A 317 16.34 -19.20 -1.64
CA LEU A 317 16.45 -20.66 -1.76
C LEU A 317 17.05 -21.30 -0.52
N ALA A 318 17.87 -20.57 0.25
CA ALA A 318 18.57 -21.11 1.42
C ALA A 318 17.64 -21.72 2.48
N THR A 319 16.38 -21.27 2.56
CA THR A 319 15.39 -21.90 3.44
C THR A 319 14.93 -23.24 2.90
N HIS A 320 14.72 -23.36 1.58
CA HIS A 320 14.31 -24.60 0.93
C HIS A 320 15.45 -25.61 0.91
N GLU A 321 16.68 -25.20 0.63
CA GLU A 321 17.88 -26.06 0.73
C GLU A 321 18.06 -26.67 2.12
N ARG A 322 17.54 -26.00 3.16
CA ARG A 322 17.61 -26.48 4.54
C ARG A 322 16.51 -27.47 4.89
N TRP A 323 15.27 -27.19 4.50
CA TRP A 323 14.09 -27.97 4.94
C TRP A 323 13.63 -29.02 3.93
N HIS A 324 14.10 -28.91 2.68
CA HIS A 324 13.74 -29.74 1.53
C HIS A 324 15.00 -30.11 0.74
N ALA A 325 16.11 -30.43 1.41
CA ALA A 325 17.43 -30.55 0.81
C ALA A 325 17.47 -31.57 -0.36
N GLU A 326 16.87 -32.74 -0.16
CA GLU A 326 16.82 -33.82 -1.13
C GLU A 326 15.90 -33.48 -2.32
N GLU A 327 14.79 -32.78 -2.07
CA GLU A 327 13.94 -32.26 -3.16
C GLU A 327 14.68 -31.17 -3.94
N MET A 328 15.40 -30.27 -3.27
CA MET A 328 16.18 -29.21 -3.91
C MET A 328 17.29 -29.76 -4.80
N GLU A 329 17.93 -30.86 -4.44
CA GLU A 329 18.92 -31.53 -5.31
C GLU A 329 18.28 -31.97 -6.65
N ALA A 330 17.08 -32.57 -6.60
CA ALA A 330 16.34 -32.98 -7.78
C ALA A 330 15.88 -31.77 -8.62
N ILE A 331 15.48 -30.69 -7.96
CA ILE A 331 15.09 -29.43 -8.59
C ILE A 331 16.28 -28.78 -9.30
N HIS A 332 17.46 -28.75 -8.69
CA HIS A 332 18.66 -28.26 -9.36
C HIS A 332 19.05 -29.12 -10.57
N TRP A 333 18.89 -30.45 -10.47
CA TRP A 333 19.10 -31.33 -11.62
C TRP A 333 18.17 -31.01 -12.80
N LEU A 334 16.90 -30.66 -12.50
CA LEU A 334 15.93 -30.21 -13.51
C LEU A 334 16.28 -28.82 -14.07
N ASP A 335 16.71 -27.89 -13.23
CA ASP A 335 17.12 -26.53 -13.63
C ASP A 335 18.30 -26.55 -14.62
N ASP A 336 19.19 -27.54 -14.47
CA ASP A 336 20.35 -27.74 -15.35
C ASP A 336 20.00 -28.32 -16.73
N ARG A 337 18.73 -28.69 -17.00
CA ARG A 337 18.32 -29.21 -18.31
C ARG A 337 18.32 -28.12 -19.37
N GLN A 338 18.78 -28.45 -20.57
CA GLN A 338 18.68 -27.55 -21.71
C GLN A 338 17.25 -27.49 -22.24
N GLY A 339 16.76 -26.28 -22.54
CA GLY A 339 15.42 -26.07 -23.07
C GLY A 339 14.38 -25.87 -21.96
N THR A 340 13.14 -26.26 -22.23
CA THR A 340 12.01 -26.16 -21.27
C THR A 340 11.24 -27.48 -21.27
N PRO A 341 11.83 -28.56 -20.72
CA PRO A 341 11.20 -29.88 -20.72
C PRO A 341 9.86 -29.81 -19.98
N THR A 342 8.79 -30.34 -20.57
CA THR A 342 7.51 -30.44 -19.86
C THR A 342 7.61 -31.53 -18.79
N ILE A 343 7.17 -31.21 -17.59
CA ILE A 343 7.15 -32.15 -16.47
C ILE A 343 5.73 -32.46 -15.99
N VAL A 344 5.61 -33.55 -15.25
CA VAL A 344 4.43 -33.85 -14.42
C VAL A 344 4.87 -33.90 -12.97
N GLU A 345 4.13 -33.18 -12.13
CA GLU A 345 4.20 -33.17 -10.67
C GLU A 345 2.78 -33.34 -10.12
N ALA A 346 2.64 -33.77 -8.88
CA ALA A 346 1.37 -33.82 -8.16
C ALA A 346 0.62 -32.46 -8.25
N PRO A 347 -0.68 -32.43 -8.59
CA PRO A 347 -1.44 -31.19 -8.65
C PRO A 347 -1.54 -30.53 -7.28
N GLY A 348 -1.07 -29.28 -7.17
CA GLY A 348 -1.06 -28.53 -5.92
C GLY A 348 -2.45 -28.07 -5.48
N ARG A 349 -3.28 -28.97 -4.96
CA ARG A 349 -4.67 -28.67 -4.55
C ARG A 349 -4.79 -27.96 -3.20
N ALA A 350 -3.70 -27.88 -2.43
CA ALA A 350 -3.65 -27.17 -1.16
C ALA A 350 -2.93 -25.83 -1.33
N THR A 351 -3.69 -24.73 -1.39
CA THR A 351 -3.12 -23.38 -1.53
C THR A 351 -2.12 -23.06 -0.41
N TYR A 352 -1.04 -22.35 -0.75
CA TYR A 352 -0.01 -21.87 0.20
C TYR A 352 0.69 -22.99 0.97
N ARG A 353 0.88 -24.14 0.31
CA ARG A 353 1.70 -25.25 0.77
C ARG A 353 2.87 -25.48 -0.18
N TRP A 354 3.87 -26.21 0.28
CA TRP A 354 4.93 -26.75 -0.55
C TRP A 354 4.30 -27.71 -1.56
N SER A 355 4.06 -27.24 -2.79
CA SER A 355 3.40 -28.00 -3.86
C SER A 355 3.89 -27.50 -5.21
N SER A 356 4.01 -28.42 -6.18
CA SER A 356 4.63 -28.17 -7.49
C SER A 356 5.97 -27.41 -7.41
N PRO A 357 6.90 -27.82 -6.52
CA PRO A 357 8.12 -27.05 -6.27
C PRO A 357 9.08 -27.08 -7.47
N ALA A 358 9.12 -28.15 -8.26
CA ALA A 358 10.07 -28.24 -9.37
C ALA A 358 9.71 -27.27 -10.48
N SER A 359 8.47 -27.22 -10.94
CA SER A 359 8.03 -26.21 -11.93
C SER A 359 8.12 -24.78 -11.40
N THR A 360 7.84 -24.57 -10.12
CA THR A 360 7.89 -23.24 -9.49
C THR A 360 9.32 -22.69 -9.41
N LEU A 361 10.30 -23.53 -9.05
CA LEU A 361 11.67 -23.08 -8.78
C LEU A 361 12.60 -23.14 -10.00
N THR A 362 12.30 -23.95 -11.00
CA THR A 362 13.09 -24.04 -12.26
C THR A 362 12.47 -23.23 -13.41
N GLY A 363 11.17 -22.95 -13.36
CA GLY A 363 10.44 -22.33 -14.47
C GLY A 363 10.15 -23.28 -15.65
N VAL A 364 10.48 -24.57 -15.53
CA VAL A 364 10.07 -25.56 -16.53
C VAL A 364 8.54 -25.74 -16.52
N PRO A 365 7.89 -25.94 -17.67
CA PRO A 365 6.44 -26.07 -17.72
C PRO A 365 5.98 -27.39 -17.08
N ALA A 366 5.01 -27.32 -16.17
CA ALA A 366 4.25 -28.49 -15.72
C ALA A 366 2.89 -28.56 -16.43
N VAL A 367 2.36 -29.78 -16.60
CA VAL A 367 0.99 -29.99 -17.13
C VAL A 367 -0.04 -29.19 -16.32
N ILE A 368 0.11 -29.22 -14.98
CA ILE A 368 -0.65 -28.43 -14.03
C ILE A 368 0.23 -28.05 -12.83
N GLY A 369 0.14 -26.80 -12.36
CA GLY A 369 0.68 -26.38 -11.06
C GLY A 369 -0.37 -26.42 -9.93
N TRP A 370 -0.37 -25.40 -9.07
CA TRP A 370 -1.30 -25.29 -7.91
C TRP A 370 -2.72 -24.82 -8.23
N ASP A 371 -3.65 -24.89 -7.29
CA ASP A 371 -5.08 -24.55 -7.46
C ASP A 371 -5.37 -23.08 -7.81
N HIS A 372 -4.49 -22.15 -7.42
CA HIS A 372 -4.76 -20.72 -7.54
C HIS A 372 -4.86 -20.23 -9.00
N GLN A 373 -4.35 -21.01 -9.96
CA GLN A 373 -4.51 -20.79 -11.40
C GLN A 373 -5.92 -21.05 -11.93
N GLN A 374 -6.85 -21.61 -11.14
CA GLN A 374 -8.27 -21.61 -11.45
C GLN A 374 -8.79 -20.19 -11.72
N GLY A 375 -8.29 -19.19 -10.98
CA GLY A 375 -8.60 -17.78 -11.22
C GLY A 375 -8.09 -17.26 -12.57
N TYR A 376 -7.09 -17.92 -13.17
CA TYR A 376 -6.47 -17.56 -14.45
C TYR A 376 -6.97 -18.36 -15.66
N ARG A 377 -7.34 -19.62 -15.43
CA ARG A 377 -7.65 -20.60 -16.49
C ARG A 377 -9.09 -21.10 -16.45
N GLY A 378 -9.82 -20.84 -15.37
CA GLY A 378 -11.14 -21.41 -15.09
C GLY A 378 -11.03 -22.71 -14.28
N VAL A 379 -12.03 -22.97 -13.45
CA VAL A 379 -12.11 -24.16 -12.58
C VAL A 379 -12.09 -25.44 -13.40
N GLU A 380 -12.94 -25.53 -14.43
CA GLU A 380 -13.06 -26.71 -15.30
C GLU A 380 -11.74 -27.07 -16.00
N ALA A 381 -10.99 -26.06 -16.47
CA ALA A 381 -9.71 -26.29 -17.13
C ALA A 381 -8.64 -26.79 -16.16
N PHE A 382 -8.67 -26.34 -14.91
CA PHE A 382 -7.78 -26.83 -13.85
C PHE A 382 -8.14 -28.27 -13.47
N GLU A 383 -9.40 -28.54 -13.13
CA GLU A 383 -9.82 -29.87 -12.67
C GLU A 383 -9.57 -30.93 -13.73
N ARG A 384 -9.89 -30.66 -15.00
CA ARG A 384 -9.61 -31.58 -16.11
C ARG A 384 -8.12 -31.97 -16.18
N ARG A 385 -7.21 -30.98 -16.11
CA ARG A 385 -5.77 -31.26 -16.16
C ARG A 385 -5.25 -31.93 -14.90
N ALA A 386 -5.83 -31.61 -13.75
CA ALA A 386 -5.48 -32.23 -12.49
C ALA A 386 -5.90 -33.71 -12.47
N GLU A 387 -7.08 -34.04 -13.01
CA GLU A 387 -7.54 -35.42 -13.22
C GLU A 387 -6.65 -36.19 -14.22
N GLU A 388 -6.27 -35.55 -15.34
CA GLU A 388 -5.34 -36.14 -16.32
C GLU A 388 -3.97 -36.45 -15.71
N VAL A 389 -3.47 -35.59 -14.81
CA VAL A 389 -2.23 -35.83 -14.06
C VAL A 389 -2.40 -36.89 -12.99
N ASP A 390 -3.52 -36.92 -12.26
CA ASP A 390 -3.78 -38.00 -11.31
C ASP A 390 -3.76 -39.37 -12.00
N ALA A 391 -4.25 -39.46 -13.24
CA ALA A 391 -4.17 -40.70 -14.01
C ALA A 391 -2.73 -41.14 -14.33
N VAL A 392 -1.77 -40.21 -14.44
CA VAL A 392 -0.35 -40.55 -14.57
C VAL A 392 0.13 -41.32 -13.34
N TYR A 393 -0.27 -40.91 -12.15
CA TYR A 393 0.17 -41.49 -10.88
C TYR A 393 -0.66 -42.69 -10.37
N ASP A 394 -1.98 -42.70 -10.57
CA ASP A 394 -2.92 -43.71 -10.01
C ASP A 394 -4.03 -44.11 -11.03
N GLY A 395 -3.76 -43.97 -12.33
CA GLY A 395 -4.74 -44.27 -13.39
C GLY A 395 -4.47 -45.59 -14.14
N PRO A 396 -5.39 -45.97 -15.04
CA PRO A 396 -5.06 -46.90 -16.12
C PRO A 396 -3.85 -46.39 -16.93
N TRP A 397 -2.96 -47.29 -17.36
CA TRP A 397 -1.78 -46.88 -18.14
C TRP A 397 -2.14 -46.21 -19.47
N SER A 398 -3.24 -46.60 -20.11
CA SER A 398 -3.73 -45.95 -21.33
C SER A 398 -3.94 -44.44 -21.13
N ASP A 399 -4.51 -44.07 -19.99
CA ASP A 399 -4.84 -42.68 -19.69
C ASP A 399 -3.56 -41.91 -19.32
N ALA A 400 -2.66 -42.55 -18.58
CA ALA A 400 -1.33 -42.01 -18.30
C ALA A 400 -0.54 -41.75 -19.60
N ALA A 401 -0.43 -42.75 -20.48
CA ALA A 401 0.28 -42.65 -21.75
C ALA A 401 -0.31 -41.55 -22.65
N ALA A 402 -1.64 -41.48 -22.75
CA ALA A 402 -2.34 -40.42 -23.48
C ALA A 402 -2.02 -39.03 -22.92
N THR A 403 -1.99 -38.86 -21.59
CA THR A 403 -1.60 -37.59 -20.94
C THR A 403 -0.13 -37.24 -21.23
N LEU A 404 0.79 -38.20 -21.05
CA LEU A 404 2.22 -37.99 -21.29
C LEU A 404 2.50 -37.55 -22.74
N GLN A 405 1.81 -38.16 -23.70
CA GLN A 405 1.94 -37.82 -25.12
C GLN A 405 1.26 -36.49 -25.48
N THR A 406 0.04 -36.26 -24.99
CA THR A 406 -0.74 -35.04 -25.27
C THR A 406 0.00 -33.77 -24.84
N TYR A 407 0.72 -33.85 -23.72
CA TYR A 407 1.45 -32.71 -23.17
C TYR A 407 2.95 -32.73 -23.47
N ASP A 408 3.43 -33.68 -24.28
CA ASP A 408 4.86 -33.83 -24.61
C ASP A 408 5.74 -33.87 -23.34
N VAL A 409 5.31 -34.67 -22.35
CA VAL A 409 5.97 -34.77 -21.05
C VAL A 409 7.31 -35.48 -21.22
N GLN A 410 8.38 -34.83 -20.78
CA GLN A 410 9.74 -35.39 -20.80
C GLN A 410 10.11 -36.02 -19.47
N TYR A 411 9.66 -35.46 -18.35
CA TYR A 411 9.98 -35.98 -17.02
C TYR A 411 8.74 -36.15 -16.13
N VAL A 412 8.65 -37.30 -15.46
CA VAL A 412 7.70 -37.56 -14.36
C VAL A 412 8.45 -37.43 -13.04
N TYR A 413 8.06 -36.46 -12.22
CA TYR A 413 8.64 -36.21 -10.91
C TYR A 413 7.90 -37.03 -9.85
N VAL A 414 8.63 -37.76 -9.00
CA VAL A 414 8.06 -38.54 -7.89
C VAL A 414 8.82 -38.23 -6.61
N GLY A 415 8.30 -37.30 -5.82
CA GLY A 415 8.85 -36.88 -4.53
C GLY A 415 7.88 -37.08 -3.35
N PRO A 416 8.12 -36.40 -2.22
CA PRO A 416 7.28 -36.49 -1.03
C PRO A 416 5.81 -36.13 -1.27
N ASN A 417 5.53 -35.11 -2.08
CA ASN A 417 4.15 -34.67 -2.38
C ASN A 417 3.36 -35.76 -3.11
N GLU A 418 3.95 -36.38 -4.14
CA GLU A 418 3.33 -37.45 -4.91
C GLU A 418 3.08 -38.68 -4.02
N ARG A 419 4.06 -39.06 -3.21
CA ARG A 419 3.94 -40.19 -2.28
C ARG A 419 2.87 -39.95 -1.21
N GLU A 420 2.77 -38.73 -0.69
CA GLU A 420 1.72 -38.36 0.26
C GLU A 420 0.33 -38.39 -0.39
N GLN A 421 0.21 -37.88 -1.62
CA GLN A 421 -1.08 -37.74 -2.30
C GLN A 421 -1.65 -39.08 -2.79
N TYR A 422 -0.81 -39.95 -3.37
CA TYR A 422 -1.27 -41.20 -4.00
C TYR A 422 -1.05 -42.44 -3.12
N GLY A 423 -0.13 -42.38 -2.14
CA GLY A 423 0.05 -43.42 -1.14
C GLY A 423 0.29 -44.82 -1.73
N GLU A 424 -0.48 -45.80 -1.27
CA GLU A 424 -0.38 -47.20 -1.72
C GLU A 424 -0.79 -47.41 -3.19
N ASN A 425 -1.52 -46.45 -3.77
CA ASN A 425 -1.96 -46.55 -5.16
C ASN A 425 -0.94 -45.98 -6.16
N LEU A 426 0.14 -45.38 -5.68
CA LEU A 426 1.17 -44.81 -6.53
C LEU A 426 1.72 -45.87 -7.49
N ARG A 427 1.69 -45.56 -8.79
CA ARG A 427 2.16 -46.44 -9.86
C ARG A 427 3.61 -46.89 -9.61
N ALA A 428 3.87 -48.18 -9.83
CA ALA A 428 5.23 -48.72 -9.93
C ALA A 428 5.88 -48.27 -11.26
N PHE A 429 6.46 -47.08 -11.26
CA PHE A 429 7.05 -46.45 -12.45
C PHE A 429 8.31 -47.19 -12.95
N ASP A 430 9.04 -47.85 -12.05
CA ASP A 430 10.24 -48.65 -12.33
C ASP A 430 9.96 -49.93 -13.14
N GLU A 431 8.73 -50.42 -13.13
CA GLU A 431 8.31 -51.59 -13.92
C GLU A 431 7.85 -51.24 -15.35
N ARG A 432 7.85 -49.96 -15.72
CA ARG A 432 7.36 -49.50 -17.03
C ARG A 432 8.49 -49.46 -18.07
N PRO A 433 8.37 -50.17 -19.21
CA PRO A 433 9.38 -50.12 -20.26
C PRO A 433 9.46 -48.76 -20.96
N GLU A 434 8.40 -47.94 -20.88
CA GLU A 434 8.35 -46.60 -21.49
C GLU A 434 9.02 -45.51 -20.64
N LEU A 435 9.51 -45.86 -19.45
CA LEU A 435 10.10 -44.94 -18.49
C LEU A 435 11.49 -45.42 -18.08
N SER A 436 12.41 -44.48 -17.88
CA SER A 436 13.75 -44.77 -17.36
C SER A 436 14.13 -43.79 -16.27
N VAL A 437 14.89 -44.24 -15.26
CA VAL A 437 15.32 -43.36 -14.16
C VAL A 437 16.39 -42.39 -14.68
N ALA A 438 16.09 -41.10 -14.63
CA ALA A 438 16.98 -40.02 -15.04
C ALA A 438 17.72 -39.37 -13.86
N PHE A 439 17.08 -39.35 -12.70
CA PHE A 439 17.64 -38.91 -11.42
C PHE A 439 17.02 -39.70 -10.27
N GLU A 440 17.81 -40.00 -9.24
CA GLU A 440 17.33 -40.64 -8.02
C GLU A 440 18.19 -40.24 -6.83
N ASN A 441 17.52 -39.88 -5.73
CA ASN A 441 18.11 -39.77 -4.40
C ASN A 441 17.15 -40.34 -3.34
N GLU A 442 17.43 -40.09 -2.06
CA GLU A 442 16.64 -40.65 -0.95
C GLU A 442 15.16 -40.21 -0.95
N ALA A 443 14.85 -39.02 -1.45
CA ALA A 443 13.50 -38.45 -1.40
C ALA A 443 12.78 -38.44 -2.75
N VAL A 444 13.52 -38.33 -3.86
CA VAL A 444 12.95 -38.06 -5.19
C VAL A 444 13.50 -39.02 -6.23
N THR A 445 12.61 -39.50 -7.10
CA THR A 445 12.96 -40.18 -8.35
C THR A 445 12.34 -39.41 -9.51
N ILE A 446 13.14 -39.11 -10.54
CA ILE A 446 12.67 -38.49 -11.78
C ILE A 446 12.81 -39.51 -12.90
N TYR A 447 11.70 -39.78 -13.58
CA TYR A 447 11.65 -40.69 -14.72
C TYR A 447 11.63 -39.90 -16.03
N GLU A 448 12.49 -40.25 -16.98
CA GLU A 448 12.45 -39.76 -18.36
C GLU A 448 11.52 -40.63 -19.20
N VAL A 449 10.71 -39.96 -20.02
CA VAL A 449 9.69 -40.59 -20.86
C VAL A 449 10.24 -40.92 -22.24
N ASP A 450 10.17 -42.20 -22.64
CA ASP A 450 10.47 -42.62 -24.02
C ASP A 450 9.21 -42.53 -24.89
N HIS A 451 9.09 -41.42 -25.62
CA HIS A 451 7.98 -41.18 -26.54
C HIS A 451 7.88 -42.18 -27.69
N SER A 452 8.98 -42.84 -28.07
CA SER A 452 8.93 -43.89 -29.10
C SER A 452 8.23 -45.15 -28.56
N ALA A 453 8.56 -45.56 -27.34
CA ALA A 453 7.93 -46.68 -26.66
C ALA A 453 6.46 -46.41 -26.31
N LEU A 454 6.09 -45.16 -25.97
CA LEU A 454 4.69 -44.77 -25.75
C LEU A 454 3.83 -44.97 -27.02
N SER A 455 4.36 -44.63 -28.19
CA SER A 455 3.61 -44.74 -29.46
C SER A 455 3.37 -46.18 -29.91
N ASP A 456 4.27 -47.10 -29.56
CA ASP A 456 4.12 -48.52 -29.89
C ASP A 456 3.02 -49.19 -29.04
N ALA A 457 2.84 -48.75 -27.79
CA ALA A 457 1.85 -49.29 -26.86
C ALA A 457 0.38 -49.00 -27.23
N GLU A 458 0.10 -47.97 -28.04
CA GLU A 458 -1.26 -47.71 -28.56
C GLU A 458 -1.59 -48.52 -29.82
N SER A 459 -0.57 -49.07 -30.49
CA SER A 459 -0.70 -49.73 -31.80
C SER A 459 -0.89 -51.25 -31.72
N GLY A 460 -0.76 -51.84 -30.52
CA GLY A 460 -0.96 -53.26 -30.24
C GLY A 460 -2.10 -53.51 -29.26
#